data_AF-A0A640UNV8-F1
#
_entry.id   AF-A0A640UNV8-F1
#
_cell.length_a   1.000
_cell.length_b   1.000
_cell.length_c   1.000
_cell.angle_alpha   90.00
_cell.angle_beta   90.00
_cell.angle_gamma   90.00
#
_symmetry.space_group_name_H-M   'P 1'
#
loop_
_entity.id
_entity.type
_entity.pdbx_description
1 polymer ?
#
loop_
_entity_poly.entity_id
_entity_poly.type
_entity_poly.pdbx_seq_one_letter_code
_entity_poly.pdbx_strand_id
1 'polypeptide(L)'
;MLYCELHEMHNCACVPGDRVRGAAKRPDGAKPGWADWPKGAIIVHDSGKAHLPGCAHLSDSRIQAPKFGWVTASASGTWRRLSESNPLKVTEGNTELAGISRCRTCDATQ
;
A
#
# COMPACT_ATOMS: atom_id res chain seq x y z
N MET A 1 37.87 -18.77 -5.60
CA MET A 1 38.37 -18.58 -4.23
C MET A 1 39.04 -17.23 -4.15
N LEU A 2 38.29 -16.18 -3.81
CA LEU A 2 38.87 -14.88 -3.48
C LEU A 2 38.12 -14.34 -2.26
N TYR A 3 38.95 -14.05 -1.27
CA TYR A 3 38.75 -13.67 0.11
C TYR A 3 38.08 -12.29 0.25
N CYS A 4 37.29 -12.10 1.30
CA CYS A 4 36.82 -10.77 1.74
C CYS A 4 37.61 -10.37 2.99
N GLU A 5 38.60 -9.50 2.81
CA GLU A 5 39.19 -8.74 3.91
C GLU A 5 39.33 -7.28 3.49
N LEU A 6 38.47 -6.42 4.05
CA LEU A 6 38.89 -5.08 4.43
C LEU A 6 38.07 -4.63 5.64
N HIS A 7 38.81 -4.33 6.69
CA HIS A 7 38.38 -3.90 8.01
C HIS A 7 38.06 -2.40 8.03
N GLU A 8 37.35 -2.00 9.10
CA GLU A 8 37.36 -0.68 9.76
C GLU A 8 36.33 0.39 9.35
N MET A 9 35.19 0.33 10.05
CA MET A 9 34.56 1.40 10.85
C MET A 9 34.66 2.83 10.29
N HIS A 10 33.52 3.42 9.86
CA HIS A 10 33.04 4.75 10.29
C HIS A 10 31.62 5.03 9.71
N ASN A 11 30.70 5.33 10.64
CA ASN A 11 29.51 6.18 10.51
C ASN A 11 28.26 5.70 9.74
N CYS A 12 27.15 5.64 10.49
CA CYS A 12 25.75 5.48 10.08
C CYS A 12 25.37 5.87 8.64
N ALA A 13 24.81 4.90 7.90
CA ALA A 13 23.68 5.12 7.00
C ALA A 13 22.86 3.83 6.89
N CYS A 14 21.61 3.85 7.37
CA CYS A 14 20.62 2.85 6.97
C CYS A 14 20.36 3.00 5.47
N VAL A 15 20.88 2.07 4.66
CA VAL A 15 20.27 1.69 3.38
C VAL A 15 20.79 0.31 2.98
N PRO A 16 19.93 -0.71 2.96
CA PRO A 16 20.09 -1.81 2.03
C PRO A 16 18.94 -1.80 1.03
N GLY A 17 19.28 -1.48 -0.21
CA GLY A 17 18.56 -2.04 -1.36
C GLY A 17 18.04 -1.02 -2.35
N ASP A 18 18.94 -0.54 -3.21
CA ASP A 18 18.63 -0.38 -4.62
C ASP A 18 17.97 -1.67 -5.13
N ARG A 19 16.64 -1.67 -5.19
CA ARG A 19 15.90 -2.04 -6.39
C ARG A 19 14.62 -1.21 -6.39
N VAL A 20 14.63 -0.14 -7.17
CA VAL A 20 13.42 0.26 -7.91
C VAL A 20 13.05 -0.96 -8.76
N ARG A 21 12.34 -1.93 -8.16
CA ARG A 21 11.58 -2.90 -8.93
C ARG A 21 10.50 -2.07 -9.56
N GLY A 22 10.64 -1.86 -10.86
CA GLY A 22 9.65 -1.18 -11.68
C GLY A 22 8.26 -1.60 -11.24
N ALA A 23 7.39 -0.61 -11.09
CA ALA A 23 5.96 -0.80 -10.95
C ALA A 23 5.57 -1.90 -11.94
N ALA A 24 5.33 -3.11 -11.41
CA ALA A 24 4.89 -4.20 -12.23
C ALA A 24 3.55 -3.73 -12.79
N LYS A 25 3.53 -3.37 -14.08
CA LYS A 25 2.28 -3.22 -14.81
C LYS A 25 1.54 -4.52 -14.56
N ARG A 26 0.47 -4.44 -13.76
CA ARG A 26 -0.39 -5.60 -13.53
C ARG A 26 -0.90 -6.03 -14.91
N PRO A 27 -0.77 -7.32 -15.28
CA PRO A 27 -1.37 -7.80 -16.52
C PRO A 27 -2.87 -7.51 -16.47
N ASP A 28 -3.36 -6.88 -17.52
CA ASP A 28 -4.78 -6.57 -17.70
C ASP A 28 -5.60 -7.87 -17.59
N GLY A 29 -6.40 -7.99 -16.52
CA GLY A 29 -7.43 -9.03 -16.40
C GLY A 29 -7.32 -10.04 -15.25
N ALA A 30 -6.20 -10.12 -14.51
CA ALA A 30 -6.14 -10.97 -13.32
C ALA A 30 -6.63 -10.21 -12.06
N LYS A 31 -7.73 -10.69 -11.45
CA LYS A 31 -8.20 -10.22 -10.14
C LYS A 31 -7.35 -10.88 -9.05
N PRO A 32 -6.45 -10.16 -8.36
CA PRO A 32 -5.62 -10.71 -7.31
C PRO A 32 -6.50 -11.28 -6.21
N GLY A 33 -6.23 -12.48 -5.70
CA GLY A 33 -6.82 -12.84 -4.42
C GLY A 33 -6.30 -11.87 -3.35
N TRP A 34 -6.95 -11.78 -2.18
CA TRP A 34 -6.41 -10.99 -1.07
C TRP A 34 -4.94 -11.33 -0.74
N ALA A 35 -4.49 -12.55 -1.06
CA ALA A 35 -3.12 -13.02 -0.89
C ALA A 35 -2.09 -12.35 -1.82
N ASP A 36 -2.52 -11.84 -2.98
CA ASP A 36 -1.65 -11.18 -3.96
C ASP A 36 -1.49 -9.67 -3.69
N TRP A 37 -2.25 -9.13 -2.72
CA TRP A 37 -2.11 -7.73 -2.33
C TRP A 37 -0.86 -7.51 -1.48
N PRO A 38 -0.06 -6.46 -1.77
CA PRO A 38 1.13 -6.18 -1.00
C PRO A 38 0.79 -5.82 0.45
N LYS A 39 1.66 -6.23 1.38
CA LYS A 39 1.56 -5.85 2.79
C LYS A 39 1.69 -4.33 2.90
N GLY A 40 0.69 -3.69 3.51
CA GLY A 40 0.63 -2.23 3.58
C GLY A 40 -0.11 -1.58 2.41
N ALA A 41 -0.78 -2.35 1.55
CA ALA A 41 -1.72 -1.76 0.61
C ALA A 41 -2.90 -1.12 1.36
N ILE A 42 -3.40 -0.01 0.82
CA ILE A 42 -4.58 0.68 1.34
C ILE A 42 -5.53 0.91 0.18
N ILE A 43 -6.77 0.45 0.33
CA ILE A 43 -7.84 0.56 -0.66
C ILE A 43 -8.79 1.67 -0.21
N VAL A 44 -9.16 2.56 -1.11
CA VAL A 44 -10.06 3.70 -0.85
C VAL A 44 -11.30 3.56 -1.70
N HIS A 45 -12.46 3.63 -1.05
CA HIS A 45 -13.76 3.71 -1.70
C HIS A 45 -14.11 5.15 -2.12
N ASP A 46 -15.01 5.34 -3.08
CA ASP A 46 -15.46 6.66 -3.55
C ASP A 46 -15.97 7.59 -2.44
N SER A 47 -16.48 7.02 -1.35
CA SER A 47 -16.89 7.73 -0.14
C SER A 47 -15.72 8.27 0.70
N GLY A 48 -14.47 8.14 0.23
CA GLY A 48 -13.25 8.52 0.95
C GLY A 48 -12.92 7.62 2.15
N LYS A 49 -13.51 6.43 2.23
CA LYS A 49 -13.23 5.46 3.30
C LYS A 49 -12.13 4.51 2.88
N ALA A 50 -11.10 4.40 3.71
CA ALA A 50 -9.96 3.54 3.53
C ALA A 50 -10.14 2.18 4.22
N HIS A 51 -9.67 1.13 3.57
CA HIS A 51 -9.73 -0.27 3.97
C HIS A 51 -8.38 -0.94 3.77
N LEU A 52 -8.13 -1.99 4.53
CA LEU A 52 -6.99 -2.88 4.32
C LEU A 52 -7.42 -4.11 3.49
N PRO A 53 -6.49 -4.74 2.76
CA PRO A 53 -6.75 -6.02 2.13
C PRO A 53 -7.26 -7.07 3.12
N GLY A 54 -8.28 -7.83 2.73
CA GLY A 54 -8.94 -8.83 3.59
C GLY A 54 -10.05 -8.26 4.46
N CYS A 55 -10.44 -6.98 4.29
CA CYS A 55 -11.58 -6.41 4.99
C CYS A 55 -12.88 -7.17 4.65
N ALA A 56 -13.60 -7.65 5.66
CA ALA A 56 -14.87 -8.36 5.49
C ALA A 56 -15.99 -7.53 4.83
N HIS A 57 -15.85 -6.20 4.81
CA HIS A 57 -16.80 -5.31 4.12
C HIS A 57 -16.57 -5.21 2.62
N LEU A 58 -15.40 -5.64 2.15
CA LEU A 58 -15.03 -5.60 0.75
C LEU A 58 -14.93 -7.02 0.21
N SER A 59 -15.15 -7.13 -1.10
CA SER A 59 -14.77 -8.34 -1.85
C SER A 59 -13.76 -7.89 -2.87
N ASP A 60 -12.62 -8.58 -2.98
CA ASP A 60 -11.58 -8.22 -3.95
C ASP A 60 -12.16 -8.01 -5.36
N SER A 61 -13.07 -8.89 -5.78
CA SER A 61 -13.67 -8.83 -7.10
C SER A 61 -14.48 -7.56 -7.40
N ARG A 62 -14.83 -6.78 -6.36
CA ARG A 62 -15.53 -5.49 -6.44
C ARG A 62 -14.59 -4.29 -6.43
N ILE A 63 -13.30 -4.47 -6.12
CA ILE A 63 -12.30 -3.41 -6.10
C ILE A 63 -11.90 -3.10 -7.53
N GLN A 64 -12.62 -2.17 -8.14
CA GLN A 64 -12.39 -1.72 -9.52
C GLN A 64 -12.65 -0.22 -9.62
N ALA A 65 -11.89 0.45 -10.49
CA ALA A 65 -12.18 1.82 -10.88
C ALA A 65 -13.55 1.89 -11.61
N PRO A 66 -14.27 3.03 -11.55
CA PRO A 66 -13.92 4.28 -10.86
C PRO A 66 -14.29 4.30 -9.37
N LYS A 67 -14.99 3.27 -8.87
CA LYS A 67 -15.52 3.25 -7.49
C LYS A 67 -14.43 3.09 -6.42
N PHE A 68 -13.28 2.54 -6.79
CA PHE A 68 -12.17 2.32 -5.89
C PHE A 68 -10.86 2.85 -6.48
N GLY A 69 -10.00 3.33 -5.59
CA GLY A 69 -8.59 3.57 -5.83
C GLY A 69 -7.77 2.86 -4.76
N TRP A 70 -6.48 2.67 -5.00
CA TRP A 70 -5.62 2.03 -4.01
C TRP A 70 -4.17 2.54 -4.08
N VAL A 71 -3.44 2.26 -3.01
CA VAL A 71 -1.98 2.45 -2.92
C VAL A 71 -1.40 1.09 -2.58
N THR A 72 -0.48 0.59 -3.40
CA THR A 72 0.21 -0.70 -3.17
C THR A 72 1.46 -0.55 -2.29
N ALA A 73 2.09 0.62 -2.28
CA ALA A 73 3.29 0.93 -1.51
C ALA A 73 3.03 2.11 -0.56
N SER A 74 2.38 1.86 0.58
CA SER A 74 2.23 2.90 1.61
C SER A 74 3.40 2.88 2.60
N ALA A 75 3.85 4.06 3.02
CA ALA A 75 4.88 4.17 4.05
C ALA A 75 4.36 3.65 5.40
N SER A 76 5.25 3.12 6.24
CA SER A 76 4.90 2.70 7.60
C SER A 76 4.19 3.81 8.36
N GLY A 77 3.02 3.49 8.92
CA GLY A 77 2.20 4.47 9.66
C GLY A 77 1.29 5.35 8.80
N THR A 78 1.27 5.20 7.47
CA THR A 78 0.32 5.89 6.58
C THR A 78 -1.12 5.69 7.03
N TRP A 79 -1.48 4.43 7.33
CA TRP A 79 -2.82 4.12 7.84
C TRP A 79 -3.15 4.91 9.11
N ARG A 80 -2.27 4.90 10.12
CA ARG A 80 -2.51 5.57 11.42
C ARG A 80 -2.65 7.08 11.28
N ARG A 81 -1.98 7.68 10.29
CA ARG A 81 -2.02 9.13 10.01
C ARG A 81 -3.19 9.53 9.11
N LEU A 82 -3.92 8.57 8.54
CA LEU A 82 -5.03 8.84 7.63
C LEU A 82 -6.19 9.51 8.38
N SER A 83 -6.52 10.71 7.94
CA SER A 83 -7.59 11.56 8.50
C SER A 83 -8.02 12.61 7.48
N GLU A 84 -9.08 13.37 7.79
CA GLU A 84 -9.51 14.49 6.94
C GLU A 84 -8.42 15.55 6.81
N SER A 85 -7.64 15.81 7.87
CA SER A 85 -6.53 16.75 7.85
C SER A 85 -5.28 16.21 7.15
N ASN A 86 -5.18 14.89 6.97
CA ASN A 86 -4.08 14.25 6.26
C ASN A 86 -4.62 13.15 5.33
N PRO A 87 -5.22 13.54 4.20
CA PRO A 87 -5.85 12.62 3.27
C PRO A 87 -4.80 11.76 2.55
N LEU A 88 -5.09 10.46 2.41
CA LEU A 88 -4.29 9.56 1.59
C LEU A 88 -4.68 9.67 0.12
N LYS A 89 -3.79 10.16 -0.73
CA LYS A 89 -3.98 10.12 -2.19
C LYS A 89 -3.70 8.73 -2.72
N VAL A 90 -4.62 8.21 -3.54
CA VAL A 90 -4.43 6.93 -4.20
C VAL A 90 -3.61 7.08 -5.48
N THR A 91 -2.82 6.06 -5.78
CA THR A 91 -1.88 6.08 -6.92
C THR A 91 -2.33 5.18 -8.07
N GLU A 92 -3.29 4.30 -7.81
CA GLU A 92 -3.82 3.33 -8.77
C GLU A 92 -5.36 3.25 -8.68
N GLY A 93 -5.98 2.70 -9.71
CA GLY A 93 -7.44 2.67 -9.85
C GLY A 93 -7.96 4.07 -10.19
N ASN A 94 -8.91 4.59 -9.39
CA ASN A 94 -9.34 5.98 -9.51
C ASN A 94 -8.43 6.92 -8.69
N THR A 95 -7.44 7.52 -9.35
CA THR A 95 -6.46 8.45 -8.75
C THR A 95 -7.04 9.79 -8.29
N GLU A 96 -8.30 10.09 -8.62
CA GLU A 96 -8.99 11.29 -8.12
C GLU A 96 -9.47 11.11 -6.69
N LEU A 97 -9.56 9.87 -6.19
CA LEU A 97 -10.01 9.56 -4.84
C LEU A 97 -8.96 9.87 -3.78
N ALA A 98 -9.44 10.19 -2.58
CA ALA A 98 -8.61 10.38 -1.41
C ALA A 98 -9.24 9.72 -0.18
N GLY A 99 -8.44 8.95 0.57
CA GLY A 99 -8.85 8.34 1.82
C GLY A 99 -8.77 9.35 2.95
N ILE A 100 -9.91 9.75 3.50
CA ILE A 100 -10.03 10.71 4.61
C ILE A 100 -10.45 10.06 5.92
N SER A 101 -11.01 8.85 5.87
CA SER A 101 -11.42 8.11 7.08
C SER A 101 -11.02 6.65 7.00
N ARG A 102 -10.77 6.03 8.16
CA ARG A 102 -10.46 4.61 8.26
C ARG A 102 -11.73 3.78 8.43
N CYS A 103 -11.74 2.57 7.90
CA CYS A 103 -12.71 1.56 8.27
C CYS A 103 -12.48 1.14 9.72
N ARG A 104 -13.53 1.24 10.56
CA ARG A 104 -13.45 0.93 12.00
C ARG A 104 -13.01 -0.51 12.27
N THR A 105 -13.51 -1.47 11.49
CA THR A 105 -13.13 -2.88 11.65
C THR A 105 -11.67 -3.12 11.28
N CYS A 106 -11.19 -2.53 10.18
CA CYS A 106 -9.76 -2.62 9.83
C CYS A 106 -8.87 -1.95 10.87
N ASP A 107 -9.35 -0.86 11.48
CA ASP A 107 -8.60 -0.14 12.51
C ASP A 107 -8.48 -0.93 13.82
N ALA A 108 -9.52 -1.69 14.19
CA ALA A 108 -9.53 -2.54 15.36
C ALA A 108 -8.64 -3.80 15.23
N THR A 109 -8.28 -4.18 14.01
CA THR A 109 -7.46 -5.37 13.71
C THR A 109 -5.97 -5.08 13.52
N GLN A 110 -5.52 -3.85 13.76
CA GLN A 110 -4.10 -3.47 13.67
C GLN A 110 -3.33 -3.66 14.98
#